data_AF-G9NMF6-F1
#
_entry.id   AF-G9NMF6-F1
#
_cell.length_a   1.000
_cell.length_b   1.000
_cell.length_c   1.000
_cell.angle_alpha   90.00
_cell.angle_beta   90.00
_cell.angle_gamma   90.00
#
_symmetry.space_group_name_H-M   'P 1'
#
loop_
_entity.id
_entity.type
_entity.pdbx_description
1 polymer ?
#
loop_
_entity_poly.entity_id
_entity_poly.type
_entity_poly.pdbx_seq_one_letter_code
_entity_poly.pdbx_strand_id
1 'polypeptide(L)'
;MREQQVPEQRTLNGNGSMSPNAWKAGVGSRFTSYWPSVIIQDDTSQLQEIYYNGSWSQNNLGLACQNHSAFAEIPVSIKGGLIGAENFIYQRDDQKLFIEGRKDSTASVSTVTIPAITLPAEAAIGAFSIPRSTASNSAMNNYILWQNATGAIQMTWEDDNTGWRTSSTPASLGIPDKGTGISCLTPTLWAVGSLQPGYSMARCYYLVEGRIREIQYDGSNWSVVGNVI
;
A
#
# COMPACT_ATOMS: atom_id res chain seq x y z
N MET A 1 -5.34 -11.00 -47.24
CA MET A 1 -5.54 -11.26 -45.80
C MET A 1 -4.15 -11.54 -45.23
N ARG A 2 -3.59 -10.68 -44.38
CA ARG A 2 -2.31 -10.96 -43.69
C ARG A 2 -2.66 -11.61 -42.35
N GLU A 3 -2.20 -12.84 -42.14
CA GLU A 3 -2.28 -13.49 -40.83
C GLU A 3 -1.44 -12.70 -39.83
N GLN A 4 -2.10 -12.26 -38.76
CA GLN A 4 -1.44 -11.64 -37.61
C GLN A 4 -0.89 -12.78 -36.76
N GLN A 5 0.42 -13.00 -36.80
CA GLN A 5 1.08 -13.91 -35.85
C GLN A 5 0.87 -13.35 -34.44
N VAL A 6 0.01 -14.00 -33.67
CA VAL A 6 -0.11 -13.77 -32.24
C VAL A 6 1.20 -14.28 -31.61
N PRO A 7 1.88 -13.51 -30.75
CA PRO A 7 3.05 -14.01 -30.04
C PRO A 7 2.63 -15.18 -29.16
N GLU A 8 3.15 -16.38 -29.43
CA GLU A 8 3.05 -17.49 -28.49
C GLU A 8 3.93 -17.18 -27.28
N GLN A 9 3.30 -16.82 -26.16
CA GLN A 9 3.99 -16.85 -24.87
C GLN A 9 4.16 -18.32 -24.45
N ARG A 10 5.36 -18.87 -24.66
CA ARG A 10 5.78 -20.09 -23.97
C ARG A 10 6.25 -19.70 -22.57
N THR A 11 5.50 -20.08 -21.55
CA THR A 11 6.07 -20.27 -20.21
C THR A 11 7.07 -21.42 -20.30
N LEU A 12 8.37 -21.07 -20.32
CA LEU A 12 9.40 -22.07 -20.11
C LEU A 12 9.27 -22.54 -18.67
N ASN A 13 8.93 -23.81 -18.46
CA ASN A 13 8.99 -24.51 -17.16
C ASN A 13 10.45 -24.66 -16.65
N GLY A 14 11.31 -23.71 -16.96
CA GLY A 14 12.65 -23.60 -16.42
C GLY A 14 12.59 -22.63 -15.25
N ASN A 15 13.08 -23.04 -14.08
CA ASN A 15 13.51 -22.09 -13.07
C ASN A 15 14.49 -21.14 -13.75
N GLY A 16 14.08 -19.89 -13.98
CA GLY A 16 14.99 -18.86 -14.47
C GLY A 16 16.21 -18.81 -13.56
N SER A 17 17.41 -18.63 -14.11
CA SER A 17 18.59 -18.43 -13.27
C SER A 17 18.38 -17.19 -12.43
N MET A 18 18.22 -17.36 -11.12
CA MET A 18 18.26 -16.24 -10.19
C MET A 18 19.63 -15.57 -10.35
N SER A 19 19.62 -14.25 -10.56
CA SER A 19 20.88 -13.50 -10.57
C SER A 19 21.61 -13.70 -9.24
N PRO A 20 22.94 -13.55 -9.18
CA PRO A 20 23.68 -13.55 -7.91
C PRO A 20 23.16 -12.51 -6.90
N ASN A 21 22.43 -11.50 -7.37
CA ASN A 21 21.80 -10.44 -6.58
C ASN A 21 20.31 -10.70 -6.36
N ALA A 22 19.80 -11.92 -6.57
CA ALA A 22 18.39 -12.21 -6.40
C ALA A 22 18.01 -12.07 -4.92
N TRP A 23 17.25 -11.02 -4.63
CA TRP A 23 16.66 -10.82 -3.32
C TRP A 23 15.51 -11.79 -3.13
N LYS A 24 15.59 -12.55 -2.05
CA LYS A 24 14.62 -13.59 -1.74
C LYS A 24 13.63 -13.06 -0.71
N ALA A 25 12.37 -12.97 -1.12
CA ALA A 25 11.28 -12.79 -0.18
C ALA A 25 11.00 -14.10 0.58
N GLY A 26 10.47 -13.97 1.79
CA GLY A 26 9.99 -15.10 2.57
C GLY A 26 8.85 -15.83 1.86
N VAL A 27 8.69 -17.12 2.14
CA VAL A 27 7.56 -17.89 1.61
C VAL A 27 6.25 -17.25 2.05
N GLY A 28 5.35 -16.99 1.09
CA GLY A 28 4.06 -16.34 1.37
C GLY A 28 4.14 -14.83 1.62
N SER A 29 5.31 -14.21 1.44
CA SER A 29 5.45 -12.76 1.50
C SER A 29 4.49 -12.09 0.52
N ARG A 30 3.73 -11.11 1.02
CA ARG A 30 3.08 -10.12 0.18
C ARG A 30 4.09 -9.03 -0.16
N PHE A 31 3.75 -8.14 -1.09
CA PHE A 31 4.60 -7.01 -1.43
C PHE A 31 3.78 -5.76 -1.68
N THR A 32 4.43 -4.61 -1.57
CA THR A 32 3.92 -3.33 -2.03
C THR A 32 5.05 -2.53 -2.65
N SER A 33 4.72 -1.48 -3.38
CA SER A 33 5.72 -0.59 -3.93
C SER A 33 5.17 0.82 -4.06
N TYR A 34 5.96 1.78 -3.64
CA TYR A 34 5.83 3.16 -4.03
C TYR A 34 7.20 3.64 -4.49
N TRP A 35 7.28 4.17 -5.71
CA TRP A 35 8.58 4.46 -6.32
C TRP A 35 9.41 5.41 -5.44
N PRO A 36 10.71 5.10 -5.17
CA PRO A 36 11.54 4.05 -5.77
C PRO A 36 11.75 2.80 -4.89
N SER A 37 10.79 2.47 -4.04
CA SER A 37 10.84 1.41 -3.04
C SER A 37 9.93 0.23 -3.39
N VAL A 38 10.35 -0.96 -2.96
CA VAL A 38 9.55 -2.19 -2.92
C VAL A 38 9.71 -2.81 -1.54
N ILE A 39 8.61 -3.09 -0.88
CA ILE A 39 8.59 -3.70 0.45
C ILE A 39 8.18 -5.17 0.35
N ILE A 40 8.95 -6.03 1.01
CA ILE A 40 8.68 -7.47 1.15
C ILE A 40 8.93 -7.90 2.59
N GLN A 41 8.54 -9.13 2.93
CA GLN A 41 8.90 -9.82 4.15
C GLN A 41 9.99 -10.85 3.86
N ASP A 42 10.92 -11.08 4.79
CA ASP A 42 11.88 -12.20 4.71
C ASP A 42 11.42 -13.46 5.46
N ASP A 43 12.20 -14.54 5.36
CA ASP A 43 11.93 -15.82 6.04
C ASP A 43 11.98 -15.72 7.59
N THR A 44 12.41 -14.59 8.16
CA THR A 44 12.43 -14.31 9.61
C THR A 44 11.33 -13.36 10.05
N SER A 45 10.33 -13.12 9.18
CA SER A 45 9.22 -12.19 9.42
C SER A 45 9.68 -10.76 9.70
N GLN A 46 10.80 -10.34 9.11
CA GLN A 46 11.26 -8.95 9.12
C GLN A 46 10.92 -8.25 7.81
N LEU A 47 10.55 -6.98 7.90
CA LEU A 47 10.27 -6.14 6.74
C LEU A 47 11.59 -5.73 6.07
N GLN A 48 11.67 -6.01 4.78
CA GLN A 48 12.78 -5.67 3.91
C GLN A 48 12.35 -4.59 2.93
N GLU A 49 13.20 -3.62 2.74
CA GLU A 49 13.07 -2.62 1.69
C GLU A 49 14.07 -2.92 0.57
N ILE A 50 13.57 -2.96 -0.65
CA ILE A 50 14.36 -2.96 -1.87
C ILE A 50 14.22 -1.56 -2.48
N TYR A 51 15.28 -0.77 -2.39
CA TYR A 51 15.28 0.64 -2.78
C TYR A 51 16.18 0.89 -4.00
N TYR A 52 15.73 1.74 -4.92
CA TYR A 52 16.51 2.18 -6.06
C TYR A 52 17.08 3.60 -5.87
N ASN A 53 18.41 3.71 -5.89
CA ASN A 53 19.14 4.98 -5.89
C ASN A 53 20.33 4.93 -6.86
N GLY A 54 20.06 4.94 -8.17
CA GLY A 54 21.06 4.71 -9.22
C GLY A 54 21.46 3.24 -9.37
N SER A 55 21.44 2.48 -8.27
CA SER A 55 21.42 1.03 -8.24
C SER A 55 20.39 0.52 -7.22
N TRP A 56 20.05 -0.74 -7.40
CA TRP A 56 19.12 -1.52 -6.61
C TRP A 56 19.86 -2.06 -5.36
N SER A 57 19.32 -1.82 -4.15
CA SER A 57 19.85 -2.31 -2.88
C SER A 57 18.76 -2.86 -1.97
N GLN A 58 19.05 -3.87 -1.15
CA GLN A 58 18.15 -4.41 -0.14
C GLN A 58 18.62 -4.03 1.26
N ASN A 59 17.69 -3.53 2.08
CA ASN A 59 17.91 -3.16 3.47
C ASN A 59 16.88 -3.87 4.37
N ASN A 60 17.35 -4.42 5.48
CA ASN A 60 16.46 -4.85 6.57
C ASN A 60 16.11 -3.63 7.41
N LEU A 61 14.81 -3.32 7.56
CA LEU A 61 14.37 -2.16 8.34
C LEU A 61 14.32 -2.43 9.86
N GLY A 62 14.56 -3.67 10.30
CA GLY A 62 14.48 -4.07 11.70
C GLY A 62 13.04 -4.08 12.25
N LEU A 63 12.05 -4.15 11.36
CA LEU A 63 10.63 -4.12 11.70
C LEU A 63 10.05 -5.53 11.65
N ALA A 64 9.74 -6.08 12.83
CA ALA A 64 9.03 -7.34 12.94
C ALA A 64 7.57 -7.19 12.47
N CYS A 65 7.13 -8.08 11.59
CA CYS A 65 5.78 -8.10 11.07
C CYS A 65 5.13 -9.47 11.26
N GLN A 66 3.80 -9.52 11.31
CA GLN A 66 3.03 -10.76 11.28
C GLN A 66 3.43 -11.56 10.04
N ASN A 67 3.59 -12.88 10.16
CA ASN A 67 3.84 -13.73 9.00
C ASN A 67 2.72 -13.55 7.95
N HIS A 68 3.09 -13.34 6.69
CA HIS A 68 2.19 -13.01 5.58
C HIS A 68 1.43 -11.68 5.73
N SER A 69 1.98 -10.71 6.49
CA SER A 69 1.43 -9.36 6.61
C SER A 69 1.15 -8.75 5.23
N ALA A 70 0.02 -8.08 5.09
CA ALA A 70 -0.14 -7.12 4.00
C ALA A 70 0.77 -5.90 4.24
N PHE A 71 1.18 -5.27 3.16
CA PHE A 71 1.99 -4.05 3.19
C PHE A 71 1.31 -2.98 2.36
N ALA A 72 1.37 -1.74 2.82
CA ALA A 72 1.10 -0.57 2.01
C ALA A 72 2.17 0.49 2.27
N GLU A 73 2.49 1.24 1.23
CA GLU A 73 3.51 2.28 1.26
C GLU A 73 2.92 3.54 0.65
N ILE A 74 3.00 4.64 1.39
CA ILE A 74 2.43 5.92 0.96
C ILE A 74 3.36 7.09 1.31
N PRO A 75 3.43 8.14 0.48
CA PRO A 75 4.27 9.30 0.75
C PRO A 75 3.70 10.15 1.91
N VAL A 76 4.59 10.78 2.69
CA VAL A 76 4.20 11.65 3.82
C VAL A 76 4.00 13.12 3.42
N SER A 77 4.63 13.56 2.34
CA SER A 77 4.49 14.90 1.76
C SER A 77 4.83 14.89 0.27
N ILE A 78 4.40 15.93 -0.45
CA ILE A 78 4.66 16.08 -1.89
C ILE A 78 6.16 16.03 -2.18
N LYS A 79 6.98 16.83 -1.50
CA LYS A 79 8.43 16.80 -1.68
C LYS A 79 9.06 15.56 -1.08
N GLY A 80 8.57 15.12 0.09
CA GLY A 80 9.14 13.99 0.81
C GLY A 80 9.14 12.71 0.00
N GLY A 81 8.02 12.38 -0.67
CA GLY A 81 7.97 11.15 -1.48
C GLY A 81 8.95 11.14 -2.66
N LEU A 82 9.48 12.29 -3.10
CA LEU A 82 10.53 12.32 -4.14
C LEU A 82 11.90 11.87 -3.62
N ILE A 83 12.11 11.90 -2.32
CA ILE A 83 13.37 11.56 -1.66
C ILE A 83 13.19 10.38 -0.70
N GLY A 84 12.16 9.56 -0.90
CA GLY A 84 11.87 8.37 -0.08
C GLY A 84 11.30 8.68 1.31
N ALA A 85 10.59 9.79 1.49
CA ALA A 85 9.83 10.02 2.73
C ALA A 85 8.46 9.33 2.64
N GLU A 86 8.32 8.23 3.34
CA GLU A 86 7.19 7.31 3.26
C GLU A 86 6.74 6.85 4.65
N ASN A 87 5.48 6.43 4.70
CA ASN A 87 4.91 5.61 5.76
C ASN A 87 4.82 4.17 5.26
N PHE A 88 5.41 3.25 6.02
CA PHE A 88 5.27 1.80 5.87
C PHE A 88 4.15 1.32 6.76
N ILE A 89 3.12 0.74 6.16
CA ILE A 89 1.91 0.29 6.86
C ILE A 89 1.85 -1.22 6.79
N TYR A 90 1.72 -1.87 7.94
CA TYR A 90 1.77 -3.32 8.04
C TYR A 90 1.04 -3.84 9.28
N GLN A 91 0.84 -5.15 9.33
CA GLN A 91 0.39 -5.84 10.52
C GLN A 91 1.61 -6.32 11.32
N ARG A 92 1.69 -5.92 12.58
CA ARG A 92 2.73 -6.37 13.51
C ARG A 92 2.39 -7.73 14.11
N ASP A 93 3.39 -8.42 14.67
CA ASP A 93 3.26 -9.74 15.30
C ASP A 93 2.22 -9.83 16.44
N ASP A 94 1.98 -8.72 17.13
CA ASP A 94 0.88 -8.57 18.11
C ASP A 94 -0.50 -8.33 17.47
N GLN A 95 -0.62 -8.60 16.16
CA GLN A 95 -1.82 -8.44 15.34
C GLN A 95 -2.36 -7.02 15.29
N LYS A 96 -1.54 -5.99 15.53
CA LYS A 96 -1.96 -4.59 15.40
C LYS A 96 -1.63 -4.02 14.04
N LEU A 97 -2.49 -3.12 13.56
CA LEU A 97 -2.10 -2.20 12.49
C LEU A 97 -0.96 -1.31 13.01
N PHE A 98 0.07 -1.13 12.21
CA PHE A 98 1.23 -0.35 12.59
C PHE A 98 1.71 0.52 11.42
N ILE A 99 2.26 1.69 11.76
CA ILE A 99 2.81 2.63 10.80
C ILE A 99 4.18 3.07 11.30
N GLU A 100 5.19 2.88 10.45
CA GLU A 100 6.56 3.36 10.65
C GLU A 100 6.88 4.34 9.52
N GLY A 101 7.32 5.54 9.87
CA GLY A 101 7.56 6.62 8.92
C GLY A 101 9.02 7.07 8.92
N ARG A 102 9.50 7.52 7.77
CA ARG A 102 10.80 8.20 7.64
C ARG A 102 10.64 9.53 6.90
N LYS A 103 11.51 10.49 7.22
CA LYS A 103 11.49 11.84 6.63
C LYS A 103 12.16 11.93 5.24
N ASP A 104 12.98 10.95 4.90
CA ASP A 104 13.70 10.78 3.63
C ASP A 104 14.37 9.39 3.63
N SER A 105 14.95 8.98 2.50
CA SER A 105 15.56 7.67 2.28
C SER A 105 16.84 7.41 3.07
N THR A 106 17.40 8.44 3.73
CA THR A 106 18.60 8.32 4.57
C THR A 106 18.27 8.30 6.06
N ALA A 107 17.04 8.64 6.42
CA ALA A 107 16.58 8.68 7.79
C ALA A 107 16.17 7.29 8.29
N SER A 108 16.41 7.05 9.58
CA SER A 108 15.83 5.89 10.26
C SER A 108 14.30 5.99 10.32
N VAL A 109 13.65 4.83 10.30
CA VAL A 109 12.21 4.71 10.53
C VAL A 109 11.85 5.02 11.98
N SER A 110 10.67 5.57 12.18
CA SER A 110 10.14 5.95 13.49
C SER A 110 8.63 5.74 13.56
N THR A 111 8.15 5.28 14.71
CA THR A 111 6.76 4.93 14.91
C THR A 111 5.84 6.15 14.77
N VAL A 112 4.80 6.01 13.94
CA VAL A 112 3.71 6.98 13.84
C VAL A 112 2.60 6.61 14.83
N THR A 113 2.13 7.59 15.59
CA THR A 113 1.08 7.35 16.60
C THR A 113 -0.29 7.24 15.94
N ILE A 114 -0.93 6.07 16.09
CA ILE A 114 -2.30 5.80 15.63
C ILE A 114 -3.16 5.22 16.77
N PRO A 115 -4.50 5.26 16.66
CA PRO A 115 -5.37 4.51 17.55
C PRO A 115 -4.99 3.02 17.57
N ALA A 116 -5.10 2.38 18.74
CA ALA A 116 -4.84 0.95 18.85
C ALA A 116 -5.89 0.16 18.07
N ILE A 117 -5.46 -0.49 16.98
CA ILE A 117 -6.33 -1.25 16.07
C ILE A 117 -5.84 -2.69 16.02
N THR A 118 -6.70 -3.62 16.41
CA THR A 118 -6.45 -5.06 16.26
C THR A 118 -6.98 -5.54 14.92
N LEU A 119 -6.09 -6.15 14.14
CA LEU A 119 -6.38 -6.79 12.86
C LEU A 119 -6.51 -8.30 13.05
N PRO A 120 -7.40 -8.99 12.31
CA PRO A 120 -7.29 -10.43 12.12
C PRO A 120 -5.91 -10.80 11.55
N ALA A 121 -5.38 -11.97 11.88
CA ALA A 121 -4.16 -12.46 11.25
C ALA A 121 -4.26 -12.42 9.71
N GLU A 122 -3.21 -11.89 9.07
CA GLU A 122 -3.09 -11.75 7.60
C GLU A 122 -4.16 -10.85 6.97
N ALA A 123 -4.73 -9.93 7.74
CA ALA A 123 -5.73 -8.97 7.27
C ALA A 123 -5.21 -8.20 6.05
N ALA A 124 -6.11 -7.94 5.11
CA ALA A 124 -5.79 -7.10 3.97
C ALA A 124 -5.68 -5.65 4.40
N ILE A 125 -4.72 -4.96 3.80
CA ILE A 125 -4.40 -3.56 4.01
C ILE A 125 -4.18 -2.96 2.62
N GLY A 126 -4.85 -1.84 2.34
CA GLY A 126 -4.56 -0.98 1.19
C GLY A 126 -4.56 0.47 1.65
N ALA A 127 -3.73 1.32 1.06
CA ALA A 127 -3.66 2.71 1.46
C ALA A 127 -3.45 3.64 0.28
N PHE A 128 -3.90 4.88 0.41
CA PHE A 128 -3.62 5.93 -0.54
C PHE A 128 -3.40 7.27 0.16
N SER A 129 -2.75 8.19 -0.58
CA SER A 129 -2.49 9.55 -0.11
C SER A 129 -2.91 10.60 -1.13
N ILE A 130 -3.36 11.75 -0.63
CA ILE A 130 -3.77 12.90 -1.43
C ILE A 130 -3.09 14.16 -0.90
N PRO A 131 -2.53 15.03 -1.75
CA PRO A 131 -1.98 16.31 -1.29
C PRO A 131 -3.04 17.15 -0.57
N ARG A 132 -2.73 17.64 0.63
CA ARG A 132 -3.63 18.53 1.37
C ARG A 132 -3.73 19.92 0.74
N SER A 133 -2.66 20.35 0.06
CA SER A 133 -2.59 21.61 -0.65
C SER A 133 -1.62 21.50 -1.84
N THR A 134 -1.51 22.56 -2.64
CA THR A 134 -0.55 22.64 -3.75
C THR A 134 0.85 23.09 -3.31
N ALA A 135 1.05 23.37 -2.01
CA ALA A 135 2.35 23.81 -1.51
C ALA A 135 3.37 22.66 -1.56
N SER A 136 4.58 22.95 -2.03
CA SER A 136 5.61 21.94 -2.34
C SER A 136 6.01 21.05 -1.14
N ASN A 137 5.90 21.55 0.09
CA ASN A 137 6.18 20.79 1.31
C ASN A 137 4.90 20.45 2.10
N SER A 138 3.73 20.46 1.46
CA SER A 138 2.46 20.15 2.10
C SER A 138 2.45 18.70 2.57
N ALA A 139 1.90 18.49 3.77
CA ALA A 139 1.50 17.17 4.24
C ALA A 139 0.49 16.53 3.28
N MET A 140 0.46 15.19 3.27
CA MET A 140 -0.56 14.40 2.61
C MET A 140 -1.72 14.13 3.58
N ASN A 141 -2.92 13.98 3.02
CA ASN A 141 -4.02 13.27 3.67
C ASN A 141 -3.83 11.79 3.39
N ASN A 142 -3.78 10.97 4.44
CA ASN A 142 -3.47 9.54 4.36
C ASN A 142 -4.69 8.72 4.74
N TYR A 143 -4.99 7.69 3.96
CA TYR A 143 -6.15 6.83 4.16
C TYR A 143 -5.74 5.37 4.04
N ILE A 144 -6.15 4.56 5.01
CA ILE A 144 -5.84 3.14 5.11
C ILE A 144 -7.15 2.39 5.20
N LEU A 145 -7.40 1.50 4.25
CA LEU A 145 -8.47 0.52 4.29
C LEU A 145 -7.95 -0.81 4.79
N TRP A 146 -8.68 -1.43 5.71
CA TRP A 146 -8.35 -2.74 6.23
C TRP A 146 -9.59 -3.57 6.53
N GLN A 147 -9.48 -4.88 6.45
CA GLN A 147 -10.60 -5.80 6.71
C GLN A 147 -10.62 -6.25 8.17
N ASN A 148 -11.74 -6.07 8.87
CA ASN A 148 -11.90 -6.52 10.25
C ASN A 148 -12.29 -8.02 10.35
N ALA A 149 -12.44 -8.55 11.56
CA ALA A 149 -12.76 -9.96 11.81
C ALA A 149 -14.09 -10.43 11.22
N THR A 150 -15.03 -9.51 10.99
CA THR A 150 -16.34 -9.79 10.37
C THR A 150 -16.31 -9.75 8.84
N GLY A 151 -15.18 -9.36 8.23
CA GLY A 151 -15.04 -9.17 6.79
C GLY A 151 -15.39 -7.76 6.29
N ALA A 152 -15.84 -6.86 7.18
CA ALA A 152 -16.18 -5.48 6.81
C ALA A 152 -14.92 -4.62 6.65
N ILE A 153 -14.93 -3.72 5.65
CA ILE A 153 -13.87 -2.72 5.49
C ILE A 153 -14.00 -1.63 6.53
N GLN A 154 -12.88 -1.33 7.19
CA GLN A 154 -12.70 -0.20 8.07
C GLN A 154 -11.75 0.79 7.41
N MET A 155 -11.82 2.04 7.86
CA MET A 155 -10.96 3.12 7.40
C MET A 155 -10.23 3.73 8.59
N THR A 156 -8.92 3.88 8.46
CA THR A 156 -8.06 4.63 9.38
C THR A 156 -7.38 5.73 8.59
N TRP A 157 -7.50 6.98 9.03
CA TRP A 157 -7.06 8.12 8.22
C TRP A 157 -6.53 9.28 9.06
N GLU A 158 -5.76 10.13 8.39
CA GLU A 158 -5.28 11.42 8.88
C GLU A 158 -5.44 12.43 7.74
N ASP A 159 -6.38 13.35 7.87
CA ASP A 159 -6.71 14.37 6.86
C ASP A 159 -6.56 15.81 7.37
N ASP A 160 -6.16 15.99 8.63
CA ASP A 160 -5.82 17.27 9.24
C ASP A 160 -4.70 17.13 10.30
N ASN A 161 -4.59 18.11 11.21
CA ASN A 161 -3.56 18.13 12.26
C ASN A 161 -4.07 17.63 13.61
N THR A 162 -5.26 17.04 13.68
CA THR A 162 -5.83 16.51 14.93
C THR A 162 -5.43 15.05 15.19
N GLY A 163 -4.72 14.44 14.24
CA GLY A 163 -4.19 13.09 14.32
C GLY A 163 -5.07 12.03 13.66
N TRP A 164 -4.63 10.79 13.80
CA TRP A 164 -5.25 9.62 13.16
C TRP A 164 -6.57 9.22 13.80
N ARG A 165 -7.55 8.88 12.96
CA ARG A 165 -8.90 8.47 13.36
C ARG A 165 -9.28 7.16 12.70
N THR A 166 -10.32 6.51 13.19
CA THR A 166 -10.81 5.24 12.64
C THR A 166 -12.33 5.17 12.69
N SER A 167 -12.92 4.62 11.65
CA SER A 167 -14.35 4.35 11.54
C SER A 167 -14.60 3.15 10.64
N SER A 168 -15.82 2.62 10.69
CA SER A 168 -16.29 1.71 9.65
C SER A 168 -16.56 2.48 8.35
N THR A 169 -16.34 1.81 7.21
CA THR A 169 -16.78 2.35 5.91
C THR A 169 -18.31 2.18 5.76
N PRO A 170 -18.96 2.94 4.86
CA PRO A 170 -20.38 2.80 4.62
C PRO A 170 -20.78 1.38 4.17
N ALA A 171 -21.89 0.86 4.71
CA ALA A 171 -22.42 -0.45 4.31
C ALA A 171 -22.80 -0.52 2.81
N SER A 172 -23.02 0.63 2.17
CA SER A 172 -23.30 0.75 0.73
C SER A 172 -22.16 0.25 -0.16
N LEU A 173 -20.95 0.09 0.39
CA LEU A 173 -19.81 -0.49 -0.33
C LEU A 173 -19.91 -2.03 -0.46
N GLY A 174 -20.90 -2.65 0.19
CA GLY A 174 -21.18 -4.07 0.18
C GLY A 174 -20.42 -4.86 1.24
N ILE A 175 -20.48 -6.19 1.14
CA ILE A 175 -19.78 -7.12 2.01
C ILE A 175 -18.63 -7.71 1.19
N PRO A 176 -17.37 -7.30 1.43
CA PRO A 176 -16.22 -7.88 0.77
C PRO A 176 -16.06 -9.37 1.07
N ASP A 177 -15.48 -10.10 0.13
CA ASP A 177 -15.11 -11.48 0.35
C ASP A 177 -14.10 -11.56 1.50
N LYS A 178 -14.29 -12.52 2.41
CA LYS A 178 -13.40 -12.69 3.56
C LYS A 178 -12.00 -13.08 3.08
N GLY A 179 -10.99 -12.31 3.51
CA GLY A 179 -9.60 -12.51 3.10
C GLY A 179 -9.27 -11.92 1.72
N THR A 180 -10.16 -11.11 1.13
CA THR A 180 -9.87 -10.41 -0.12
C THR A 180 -8.68 -9.45 0.03
N GLY A 181 -7.86 -9.31 -1.02
CA GLY A 181 -6.86 -8.25 -1.07
C GLY A 181 -7.51 -6.87 -1.22
N ILE A 182 -6.83 -5.83 -0.76
CA ILE A 182 -7.23 -4.44 -0.97
C ILE A 182 -6.08 -3.75 -1.68
N SER A 183 -6.35 -3.19 -2.86
CA SER A 183 -5.38 -2.37 -3.60
C SER A 183 -5.94 -0.97 -3.75
N CYS A 184 -5.16 0.05 -3.40
CA CYS A 184 -5.57 1.45 -3.53
C CYS A 184 -4.57 2.19 -4.41
N LEU A 185 -5.06 3.18 -5.16
CA LEU A 185 -4.22 3.98 -6.03
C LEU A 185 -3.70 5.20 -5.27
N THR A 186 -2.38 5.30 -5.20
CA THR A 186 -1.68 6.55 -4.84
C THR A 186 -1.09 7.13 -6.12
N PRO A 187 -1.33 8.42 -6.43
CA PRO A 187 -0.64 9.10 -7.51
C PRO A 187 0.88 9.09 -7.29
N THR A 188 1.66 8.80 -8.33
CA THR A 188 3.12 8.84 -8.27
C THR A 188 3.62 10.28 -8.17
N LEU A 189 4.50 10.56 -7.20
CA LEU A 189 5.28 11.78 -7.16
C LEU A 189 6.45 11.70 -8.14
N TRP A 190 6.62 12.72 -8.97
CA TRP A 190 7.74 12.78 -9.93
C TRP A 190 8.44 14.15 -9.94
N ALA A 191 9.74 14.15 -10.22
CA ALA A 191 10.61 15.31 -10.02
C ALA A 191 10.21 16.57 -10.82
N VAL A 192 9.44 16.41 -11.90
CA VAL A 192 9.03 17.53 -12.78
C VAL A 192 7.58 17.97 -12.61
N GLY A 193 6.84 17.41 -11.65
CA GLY A 193 5.43 17.77 -11.43
C GLY A 193 4.98 17.56 -9.99
N SER A 194 4.43 18.61 -9.37
CA SER A 194 3.79 18.50 -8.06
C SER A 194 2.40 17.87 -8.20
N LEU A 195 2.08 16.90 -7.34
CA LEU A 195 0.72 16.40 -7.23
C LEU A 195 -0.23 17.53 -6.85
N GLN A 196 -1.36 17.57 -7.54
CA GLN A 196 -2.44 18.48 -7.20
C GLN A 196 -3.39 17.79 -6.22
N PRO A 197 -3.99 18.53 -5.27
CA PRO A 197 -5.12 18.03 -4.51
C PRO A 197 -6.21 17.55 -5.45
N GLY A 198 -6.77 16.37 -5.18
CA GLY A 198 -7.80 15.79 -6.02
C GLY A 198 -8.11 14.35 -5.63
N TYR A 199 -9.37 13.98 -5.82
CA TYR A 199 -9.91 12.69 -5.41
C TYR A 199 -10.19 11.74 -6.58
N SER A 200 -9.82 12.11 -7.81
CA SER A 200 -10.06 11.30 -9.00
C SER A 200 -9.33 9.95 -8.96
N MET A 201 -8.15 9.91 -8.34
CA MET A 201 -7.34 8.71 -8.12
C MET A 201 -7.57 8.08 -6.74
N ALA A 202 -8.46 8.61 -5.90
CA ALA A 202 -8.77 8.05 -4.58
C ALA A 202 -9.65 6.80 -4.72
N ARG A 203 -9.09 5.77 -5.36
CA ARG A 203 -9.78 4.56 -5.79
C ARG A 203 -9.16 3.35 -5.13
N CYS A 204 -10.01 2.42 -4.70
CA CYS A 204 -9.59 1.15 -4.15
C CYS A 204 -10.38 0.00 -4.77
N TYR A 205 -9.73 -1.17 -4.78
CA TYR A 205 -10.21 -2.40 -5.40
C TYR A 205 -10.13 -3.56 -4.42
N TYR A 206 -11.18 -4.37 -4.38
CA TYR A 206 -11.26 -5.62 -3.62
C TYR A 206 -12.35 -6.52 -4.20
N LEU A 207 -12.45 -7.77 -3.74
CA LEU A 207 -13.44 -8.72 -4.24
C LEU A 207 -14.76 -8.63 -3.47
N VAL A 208 -15.87 -8.71 -4.20
CA VAL A 208 -17.22 -8.93 -3.70
C VAL A 208 -17.88 -9.99 -4.57
N GLU A 209 -18.26 -11.11 -3.96
CA GLU A 209 -18.87 -12.27 -4.64
C GLU A 209 -17.99 -12.76 -5.81
N GLY A 210 -16.67 -12.78 -5.60
CA GLY A 210 -15.67 -13.19 -6.59
C GLY A 210 -15.44 -12.20 -7.74
N ARG A 211 -16.03 -11.00 -7.69
CA ARG A 211 -15.83 -9.94 -8.70
C ARG A 211 -15.04 -8.78 -8.13
N ILE A 212 -14.17 -8.18 -8.94
CA ILE A 212 -13.42 -6.98 -8.54
C ILE A 212 -14.41 -5.83 -8.45
N ARG A 213 -14.51 -5.21 -7.27
CA ARG A 213 -15.25 -3.98 -7.02
C ARG A 213 -14.30 -2.81 -7.02
N GLU A 214 -14.66 -1.76 -7.73
CA GLU A 214 -14.02 -0.45 -7.66
C GLU A 214 -14.85 0.49 -6.79
N ILE A 215 -14.21 1.12 -5.80
CA ILE A 215 -14.79 2.21 -5.01
C ILE A 215 -13.97 3.47 -5.15
N GLN A 216 -14.61 4.62 -4.97
CA GLN A 216 -13.98 5.94 -5.00
C GLN A 216 -14.37 6.74 -3.76
N TYR A 217 -13.39 7.42 -3.17
CA TYR A 217 -13.58 8.43 -2.13
C TYR A 217 -13.62 9.82 -2.77
N ASP A 218 -14.56 10.68 -2.38
CA ASP A 218 -14.71 12.04 -2.92
C ASP A 218 -14.16 13.15 -1.99
N GLY A 219 -13.61 12.77 -0.83
CA GLY A 219 -13.20 13.69 0.22
C GLY A 219 -14.14 13.75 1.41
N SER A 220 -15.32 13.13 1.30
CA SER A 220 -16.28 13.03 2.40
C SER A 220 -16.99 11.67 2.44
N ASN A 221 -17.28 11.09 1.28
CA ASN A 221 -18.05 9.87 1.13
C ASN A 221 -17.36 8.87 0.22
N TRP A 222 -17.75 7.61 0.38
CA TRP A 222 -17.38 6.52 -0.51
C TRP A 222 -18.54 6.15 -1.41
N SER A 223 -18.24 5.89 -2.68
CA SER A 223 -19.19 5.39 -3.67
C SER A 223 -18.65 4.17 -4.40
N VAL A 224 -19.53 3.25 -4.79
CA VAL A 224 -19.20 2.17 -5.73
C VAL A 224 -19.16 2.77 -7.14
N VAL A 225 -18.03 2.63 -7.82
CA VAL A 225 -17.87 3.03 -9.21
C VAL A 225 -18.41 1.95 -10.14
N GLY A 226 -18.11 0.69 -9.83
CA GLY A 226 -18.58 -0.45 -10.59
C GLY A 226 -17.93 -1.76 -10.16
N ASN A 227 -18.25 -2.83 -10.88
CA ASN A 227 -17.48 -4.07 -10.80
C ASN A 227 -16.65 -4.20 -12.09
N VAL A 228 -15.35 -4.39 -11.94
CA VAL A 228 -14.41 -4.62 -13.05
C VAL A 228 -14.48 -6.11 -13.40
N ILE A 229 -14.77 -6.41 -14.66
CA ILE A 229 -14.86 -7.77 -15.22
C ILE A 229 -13.50 -8.15 -15.79
#